data_AF-A0A843CXL0-F1
#
_entry.id   AF-A0A843CXL0-F1
#
_cell.length_a   1.000
_cell.length_b   1.000
_cell.length_c   1.000
_cell.angle_alpha   90.00
_cell.angle_beta   90.00
_cell.angle_gamma   90.00
#
_symmetry.space_group_name_H-M   'P 1'
#
loop_
_entity.id
_entity.type
_entity.pdbx_description
1 polymer ?
#
loop_
_entity_poly.entity_id
_entity_poly.type
_entity_poly.pdbx_seq_one_letter_code
_entity_poly.pdbx_strand_id
1 'polypeptide(L)' 'MCVYCKCGRIVNLDRSEMQLKLNLGKELQCTVCRNSRISEEIDYLNGLYDGTINEEC' A
#
# COMPACT_ATOMS: atom_id res chain seq x y z
N MET A 1 8.24 -17.77 3.72
CA MET A 1 8.72 -17.27 5.04
C MET A 1 7.64 -16.34 5.59
N CYS A 2 7.30 -16.42 6.87
CA CYS A 2 6.21 -15.61 7.43
C CYS A 2 6.74 -14.24 7.85
N VAL A 3 6.20 -13.16 7.27
CA VAL A 3 6.54 -11.78 7.64
C VAL A 3 5.33 -11.13 8.27
N TYR A 4 5.50 -10.37 9.33
CA TYR A 4 4.42 -9.60 9.90
C TYR A 4 4.27 -8.27 9.15
N CYS A 5 3.04 -7.98 8.71
CA CYS A 5 2.66 -6.63 8.33
C CYS A 5 2.56 -5.77 9.60
N LYS A 6 2.69 -4.43 9.47
CA LYS A 6 2.49 -3.48 10.58
C LYS A 6 1.14 -3.62 11.29
N CYS A 7 0.12 -4.12 10.60
CA CYS A 7 -1.20 -4.40 11.21
C CYS A 7 -1.26 -5.71 12.02
N GLY A 8 -0.16 -6.45 12.14
CA GLY A 8 -0.08 -7.72 12.88
C GLY A 8 -0.47 -8.95 12.06
N ARG A 9 -0.97 -8.81 10.82
CA ARG A 9 -1.29 -9.96 9.96
C ARG A 9 -0.03 -10.60 9.38
N ILE A 10 -0.03 -11.94 9.33
CA ILE A 10 1.02 -12.71 8.66
C ILE A 10 0.85 -12.57 7.14
N VAL A 11 1.95 -12.22 6.48
CA VAL A 11 2.08 -12.21 5.03
C VAL A 11 2.95 -13.39 4.64
N ASN A 12 2.37 -14.32 3.90
CA ASN A 12 3.13 -15.38 3.24
C ASN A 12 3.74 -14.79 1.98
N LEU A 13 5.03 -14.49 2.05
CA LEU A 13 5.85 -14.12 0.90
C LEU A 13 7.00 -15.11 0.77
N ASP A 14 7.31 -15.42 -0.48
CA ASP A 14 8.54 -16.13 -0.80
C ASP A 14 9.75 -15.19 -0.67
N ARG A 15 10.92 -15.77 -0.43
CA ARG A 15 12.15 -15.00 -0.21
C ARG A 15 12.49 -14.11 -1.42
N SER A 16 12.24 -14.62 -2.63
CA SER A 16 12.41 -13.88 -3.89
C SER A 16 11.47 -12.68 -3.98
N GLU A 17 10.18 -12.86 -3.65
CA GLU A 17 9.19 -11.79 -3.67
C GLU A 17 9.48 -10.72 -2.61
N MET A 18 9.89 -11.15 -1.41
CA MET A 18 10.33 -10.25 -0.35
C MET A 18 11.51 -9.40 -0.84
N GLN A 19 12.56 -10.04 -1.35
CA GLN A 19 13.77 -9.36 -1.80
C GLN A 19 13.46 -8.38 -2.93
N LEU A 20 12.62 -8.78 -3.89
CA LEU A 20 12.18 -7.91 -4.97
C LEU A 20 11.47 -6.66 -4.44
N LYS A 21 10.52 -6.82 -3.51
CA LYS A 21 9.80 -5.69 -2.91
C LYS A 21 10.73 -4.75 -2.16
N LEU A 22 11.64 -5.28 -1.36
CA LEU A 22 12.62 -4.48 -0.62
C LEU A 22 13.60 -3.76 -1.56
N ASN A 23 14.07 -4.42 -2.63
CA ASN A 23 14.95 -3.80 -3.63
C ASN A 23 14.25 -2.67 -4.41
N LEU A 24 12.92 -2.75 -4.55
CA LEU A 24 12.10 -1.68 -5.13
C LEU A 24 11.75 -0.57 -4.13
N GLY A 25 12.28 -0.62 -2.90
CA GLY A 25 11.95 0.33 -1.83
C GLY A 25 10.53 0.21 -1.31
N LYS A 26 9.83 -0.90 -1.58
CA LYS A 26 8.43 -1.10 -1.18
C LYS A 26 8.34 -1.75 0.19
N GLU A 27 7.38 -1.29 0.98
CA GLU A 27 7.06 -1.91 2.26
C GLU A 27 6.40 -3.30 2.09
N LEU A 28 6.71 -4.21 3.00
CA LEU A 28 6.07 -5.53 3.08
C LEU A 28 4.74 -5.39 3.81
N GLN A 29 3.66 -5.29 3.05
CA GLN A 29 2.30 -5.13 3.58
C GLN A 29 1.43 -6.33 3.25
N CYS A 30 0.47 -6.65 4.13
CA CYS A 30 -0.59 -7.60 3.82
C CYS A 30 -1.50 -7.03 2.74
N THR A 31 -2.26 -7.90 2.06
CA THR A 31 -3.19 -7.50 1.01
C THR A 31 -4.19 -6.44 1.47
N VAL A 32 -4.65 -6.51 2.72
CA VAL A 32 -5.61 -5.54 3.27
C VAL A 32 -5.00 -4.15 3.44
N CYS A 33 -3.85 -4.02 4.12
CA CYS A 33 -3.19 -2.73 4.27
C CYS A 33 -2.77 -2.15 2.93
N ARG A 34 -2.26 -3.01 2.04
CA ARG A 34 -1.91 -2.61 0.68
C ARG A 34 -3.12 -2.05 -0.06
N ASN A 35 -4.26 -2.74 0.01
CA ASN A 35 -5.48 -2.32 -0.69
C ASN A 35 -6.07 -1.05 -0.09
N SER A 36 -6.08 -0.90 1.25
CA SER A 36 -6.52 0.35 1.91
C SER A 36 -5.73 1.55 1.41
N ARG A 37 -4.39 1.45 1.42
CA ARG A 37 -3.51 2.51 0.93
C ARG A 37 -3.76 2.82 -0.54
N ILE A 38 -3.91 1.79 -1.39
CA ILE A 38 -4.18 1.99 -2.82
C ILE A 38 -5.55 2.65 -3.02
N SER A 39 -6.57 2.26 -2.27
CA SER A 39 -7.89 2.89 -2.32
C SER A 39 -7.83 4.36 -1.92
N GLU A 40 -7.18 4.70 -0.80
CA GLU A 40 -6.99 6.09 -0.37
C GLU A 40 -6.25 6.94 -1.42
N GLU A 41 -5.21 6.38 -2.06
CA GLU A 41 -4.46 7.04 -3.13
C GLU A 41 -5.31 7.25 -4.38
N ILE A 42 -6.15 6.26 -4.76
CA ILE A 42 -7.11 6.38 -5.85
C ILE A 42 -8.17 7.42 -5.54
N ASP A 43 -8.73 7.42 -4.34
CA ASP A 43 -9.77 8.36 -3.93
C ASP A 43 -9.24 9.80 -3.95
N TYR A 44 -8.00 10.01 -3.48
CA TYR A 44 -7.32 11.30 -3.57
C TYR A 44 -7.12 11.75 -5.03
N LEU A 45 -6.60 10.87 -5.89
CA LEU A 45 -6.37 11.18 -7.29
C LEU A 45 -7.68 11.47 -8.03
N ASN A 46 -8.73 10.68 -7.79
CA ASN A 46 -10.05 10.92 -8.35
C ASN A 46 -10.57 12.28 -7.89
N GLY A 47 -10.44 12.62 -6.61
CA GLY A 47 -10.81 13.93 -6.11
C GLY A 47 -10.09 15.08 -6.82
N LEU A 48 -8.79 14.93 -7.10
CA LEU A 48 -7.99 15.89 -7.86
C LEU A 48 -8.50 16.07 -9.29
N TYR A 49 -8.85 14.98 -9.98
CA TYR A 49 -9.31 15.04 -11.37
C TYR A 49 -10.78 15.44 -11.52
N ASP A 50 -11.62 15.08 -10.55
CA ASP A 50 -13.05 15.43 -10.52
C ASP A 50 -13.30 16.84 -9.98
N GLY A 51 -12.25 17.50 -9.45
CA GLY A 51 -12.32 18.85 -8.89
C GLY A 51 -13.06 18.93 -7.55
N THR A 52 -13.14 17.81 -6.81
CA THR A 52 -13.86 17.71 -5.53
C THR A 52 -12.97 17.89 -4.31
N ILE A 53 -11.65 17.94 -4.48
CA ILE A 53 -10.75 18.39 -3.41
C ILE A 53 -10.78 19.91 -3.32
N ASN A 54 -11.37 20.43 -2.25
CA ASN A 54 -11.19 21.81 -1.85
C ASN A 54 -9.77 21.95 -1.29
N GLU A 55 -8.81 22.33 -2.13
CA GLU A 55 -7.57 22.92 -1.65
C GLU A 55 -7.91 24.29 -1.04
N GLU A 56 -8.16 24.34 0.26
CA GLU A 56 -8.15 25.62 1.00
C GLU A 56 -6.71 26.16 0.93
N CYS A 57 -6.48 27.09 -0.01
CA CYS A 57 -5.27 27.91 -0.14
C CYS A 57 -5.06 28.84 1.05
#